data_AF-A0A6P4EHS9-F1
#
_entry.id   AF-A0A6P4EHS9-F1
#
_cell.length_a   1.000
_cell.length_b   1.000
_cell.length_c   1.000
_cell.angle_alpha   90.00
_cell.angle_beta   90.00
_cell.angle_gamma   90.00
#
_symmetry.space_group_name_H-M   'P 1'
#
loop_
_entity.id
_entity.type
_entity.pdbx_description
1 polymer ?
#
loop_
_entity_poly.entity_id
_entity_poly.type
_entity_poly.pdbx_seq_one_letter_code
_entity_poly.pdbx_strand_id
1 'polypeptide(L)'
;MRQNEILNGIEVKNEDGVIVGQSRLAAIKGIGEVVISRIAMAAPGMLILPLIMERLEKVPAYRRIKWINAPFQTLMVGCFLCFMVPTACALFPQQCSLDTSTMRTFEPELYEEIEKKTGGNVPKRVYFNKGL
;
A
#
# COMPACT_ATOMS: atom_id res chain seq x y z
N MET A 1 -9.65 11.66 -6.71
CA MET A 1 -8.60 10.91 -7.41
C MET A 1 -8.80 9.40 -7.24
N ARG A 2 -8.53 8.80 -6.05
CA ARG A 2 -8.73 7.36 -5.82
C ARG A 2 -10.16 6.82 -6.01
N GLN A 3 -11.18 7.63 -5.74
CA GLN A 3 -12.57 7.24 -6.03
C GLN A 3 -12.81 7.02 -7.54
N ASN A 4 -12.14 7.80 -8.39
CA ASN A 4 -12.25 7.67 -9.84
C ASN A 4 -11.59 6.37 -10.34
N GLU A 5 -10.50 5.95 -9.70
CA GLU A 5 -9.82 4.68 -9.97
C GLU A 5 -10.71 3.48 -9.61
N ILE A 6 -11.51 3.57 -8.54
CA ILE A 6 -12.46 2.52 -8.17
C ILE A 6 -13.66 2.46 -9.14
N LEU A 7 -14.10 3.63 -9.63
CA LEU A 7 -15.25 3.73 -10.54
C LEU A 7 -14.89 3.35 -11.98
N ASN A 8 -13.77 3.84 -12.50
CA ASN A 8 -13.38 3.68 -13.90
C ASN A 8 -12.27 2.64 -14.11
N GLY A 9 -11.54 2.27 -13.06
CA GLY A 9 -10.41 1.33 -13.13
C GLY A 9 -9.06 2.02 -13.24
N ILE A 10 -8.01 1.20 -13.20
CA ILE A 10 -6.62 1.62 -13.43
C ILE A 10 -6.01 0.84 -14.59
N GLU A 11 -5.05 1.45 -15.26
CA GLU A 11 -4.35 0.83 -16.39
C GLU A 11 -3.59 -0.42 -15.96
N VAL A 12 -3.87 -1.52 -16.67
CA VAL A 12 -3.15 -2.78 -16.56
C VAL A 12 -2.27 -2.98 -17.79
N LYS A 13 -1.04 -3.45 -17.56
CA LYS A 13 -0.01 -3.64 -18.57
C LYS A 13 0.43 -5.11 -18.67
N ASN A 14 0.88 -5.52 -19.86
CA ASN A 14 1.53 -6.81 -20.05
C ASN A 14 3.01 -6.79 -19.66
N GLU A 15 3.67 -7.95 -19.73
CA GLU A 15 5.11 -8.09 -19.49
C GLU A 15 5.96 -7.18 -20.41
N ASP A 16 5.48 -6.92 -21.63
CA ASP A 16 6.11 -6.02 -22.60
C ASP A 16 5.86 -4.52 -22.30
N GLY A 17 5.18 -4.20 -21.20
CA GLY A 17 4.86 -2.82 -20.81
C GLY A 17 3.73 -2.16 -21.60
N VAL A 18 3.10 -2.90 -22.53
CA VAL A 18 1.94 -2.44 -23.32
C VAL A 18 0.68 -2.42 -22.47
N ILE A 19 -0.09 -1.33 -22.55
CA ILE A 19 -1.37 -1.20 -21.84
C ILE A 19 -2.41 -2.08 -22.54
N VAL A 20 -3.01 -3.00 -21.78
CA VAL A 20 -4.01 -3.94 -22.30
C VAL A 20 -5.43 -3.58 -21.95
N GLY A 21 -5.64 -2.78 -20.91
CA GLY A 21 -6.97 -2.30 -20.56
C GLY A 21 -7.00 -1.53 -19.23
N GLN A 22 -8.20 -1.27 -18.73
CA GLN A 22 -8.41 -0.67 -17.41
C GLN A 22 -9.23 -1.62 -16.53
N SER A 23 -8.69 -1.95 -15.35
CA SER A 23 -9.32 -2.87 -14.41
C SER A 23 -9.69 -2.17 -13.11
N ARG A 24 -10.95 -2.32 -12.69
CA ARG A 24 -11.46 -1.86 -11.40
C ARG A 24 -11.02 -2.79 -10.29
N LEU A 25 -10.93 -4.09 -10.58
CA LEU A 25 -10.41 -5.07 -9.62
C LEU A 25 -8.95 -4.77 -9.24
N ALA A 26 -8.11 -4.42 -10.22
CA ALA A 26 -6.75 -3.98 -9.97
C ALA A 26 -6.69 -2.73 -9.08
N ALA A 27 -7.61 -1.78 -9.28
CA ALA A 27 -7.72 -0.57 -8.47
C ALA A 27 -8.06 -0.91 -7.01
N ILE A 28 -9.07 -1.74 -6.78
CA ILE A 28 -9.49 -2.14 -5.43
C ILE A 28 -8.35 -2.88 -4.70
N LYS A 29 -7.71 -3.84 -5.38
CA LYS A 29 -6.57 -4.58 -4.82
C LYS A 29 -5.41 -3.64 -4.47
N GLY A 30 -5.04 -2.75 -5.39
CA GLY A 30 -3.95 -1.80 -5.19
C GLY A 30 -4.20 -0.84 -4.02
N ILE A 31 -5.41 -0.26 -3.96
CA ILE A 31 -5.80 0.65 -2.88
C ILE A 31 -5.83 -0.09 -1.54
N GLY A 32 -6.39 -1.30 -1.50
CA GLY A 32 -6.42 -2.12 -0.29
C GLY A 32 -5.03 -2.42 0.26
N GLU A 33 -4.09 -2.76 -0.61
CA GLU A 33 -2.70 -3.01 -0.21
C GLU A 33 -2.00 -1.75 0.29
N VAL A 34 -2.23 -0.59 -0.33
CA VAL A 34 -1.71 0.70 0.15
C VAL A 34 -2.27 1.04 1.54
N VAL A 35 -3.55 0.78 1.80
CA VAL A 35 -4.17 0.99 3.11
C VAL A 35 -3.51 0.10 4.16
N ILE A 36 -3.33 -1.19 3.87
CA ILE A 36 -2.66 -2.14 4.78
C ILE A 36 -1.22 -1.70 5.06
N SER A 37 -0.48 -1.29 4.02
CA SER A 37 0.89 -0.78 4.15
C SER A 37 0.97 0.43 5.08
N ARG A 38 0.06 1.40 4.93
CA ARG A 38 0.00 2.59 5.79
C ARG A 38 -0.31 2.24 7.25
N ILE A 39 -1.20 1.28 7.49
CA ILE A 39 -1.50 0.80 8.85
C ILE A 39 -0.27 0.11 9.43
N ALA A 40 0.39 -0.76 8.66
CA ALA A 40 1.59 -1.47 9.08
C ALA A 40 2.74 -0.50 9.42
N MET A 41 2.90 0.59 8.66
CA MET A 41 3.89 1.63 8.96
C MET A 41 3.61 2.37 10.28
N ALA A 42 2.34 2.68 10.56
CA ALA A 42 1.97 3.49 11.71
C ALA A 42 1.80 2.68 13.01
N ALA A 43 1.45 1.39 12.91
CA ALA A 43 1.12 0.55 14.06
C ALA A 43 2.26 0.43 15.09
N PRO A 44 3.54 0.20 14.72
CA PRO A 44 4.63 0.09 15.70
C PRO A 44 4.81 1.37 16.52
N GLY A 45 4.78 2.53 15.85
CA GLY A 45 4.90 3.82 16.52
C GLY A 45 3.74 4.07 17.49
N MET A 46 2.50 3.79 17.07
CA MET A 46 1.31 4.03 17.91
C MET A 46 1.15 3.01 19.05
N LEU A 47 1.66 1.79 18.93
CA LEU A 47 1.52 0.77 19.98
C LEU A 47 2.68 0.77 20.97
N ILE A 48 3.91 0.96 20.48
CA ILE A 48 5.12 0.85 21.30
C ILE A 48 5.38 2.15 22.06
N LEU A 49 5.16 3.31 21.43
CA LEU A 49 5.45 4.60 22.04
C LEU A 49 4.65 4.88 23.32
N PRO A 50 3.32 4.62 23.40
CA PRO A 50 2.56 4.82 24.63
C PRO A 50 3.02 3.89 25.75
N LEU A 51 3.37 2.64 25.43
CA LEU A 51 3.90 1.69 26.41
C LEU A 51 5.23 2.17 27.00
N ILE A 52 6.13 2.68 26.14
CA ILE A 52 7.40 3.26 26.60
C ILE A 52 7.12 4.50 27.46
N MET A 53 6.20 5.36 27.05
CA MET A 53 5.83 6.55 27.81
C MET A 53 5.26 6.23 29.19
N GLU A 54 4.37 5.25 29.30
CA GLU A 54 3.81 4.81 30.58
C GLU A 54 4.90 4.31 31.55
N ARG A 55 5.94 3.66 31.01
CA ARG A 55 7.11 3.22 31.78
C ARG A 55 8.01 4.38 32.16
N LEU A 56 8.24 5.32 31.24
CA LEU A 56 9.09 6.49 31.46
C LEU A 56 8.49 7.46 32.49
N GLU A 57 7.17 7.63 32.49
CA GLU A 57 6.46 8.53 33.41
C GLU A 57 6.55 8.08 34.88
N LYS A 58 6.80 6.79 35.11
CA LYS A 58 7.08 6.23 36.45
C LYS A 58 8.46 6.65 36.98
N VAL A 59 9.36 7.16 36.14
CA VAL A 59 10.70 7.61 36.54
C VAL A 59 10.65 9.04 37.12
N PRO A 60 11.07 9.25 38.38
CA PRO A 60 10.94 10.56 39.04
C PRO A 60 11.77 11.68 38.40
N ALA A 61 12.90 11.34 37.75
CA ALA A 61 13.70 12.29 36.99
C ALA A 61 12.95 12.84 35.75
N TYR A 62 12.21 11.96 35.06
CA TYR A 62 11.44 12.32 33.88
C TYR A 62 10.18 13.12 34.25
N ARG A 63 9.50 12.71 35.34
CA ARG A 63 8.32 13.41 35.88
C ARG A 63 8.60 14.86 36.30
N ARG A 64 9.83 15.17 36.70
CA ARG A 64 10.26 16.53 37.07
C ARG A 64 10.37 17.47 35.85
N ILE A 65 10.61 16.95 34.65
CA ILE A 65 10.87 17.75 33.45
C ILE A 65 9.78 17.51 32.39
N LYS A 66 8.57 18.01 32.67
CA LYS A 66 7.38 17.80 31.80
C LYS A 66 7.52 18.35 30.37
N TRP A 67 8.41 19.31 30.12
CA TRP A 67 8.57 19.90 28.79
C TRP A 67 9.31 18.98 27.79
N ILE A 68 10.03 17.96 28.28
CA ILE A 68 10.73 16.99 27.42
C ILE A 68 9.76 16.01 26.72
N ASN A 69 8.52 15.90 27.21
CA ASN A 69 7.53 14.97 26.65
C ASN A 69 7.30 15.15 25.14
N ALA A 70 7.03 16.38 24.70
CA ALA A 70 6.78 16.67 23.29
C ALA A 70 7.98 16.35 22.38
N PRO A 71 9.21 16.87 22.61
CA PRO A 71 10.35 16.57 21.77
C PRO A 71 10.75 15.10 21.80
N PHE A 72 10.62 14.41 22.95
CA PHE A 72 10.90 12.98 23.03
C PHE A 72 9.91 12.14 22.21
N GLN A 73 8.60 12.43 22.26
CA GLN A 73 7.62 11.76 21.41
C GLN A 73 7.90 12.00 19.94
N THR A 74 8.13 13.25 19.54
CA THR A 74 8.41 13.60 18.15
C THR A 74 9.67 12.90 17.64
N LEU A 75 10.74 12.86 18.45
CA LEU A 75 11.98 12.16 18.10
C LEU A 75 11.74 10.66 17.93
N MET A 76 11.05 10.03 18.88
CA MET A 76 10.78 8.58 18.84
C MET A 76 9.93 8.20 17.62
N VAL A 77 8.84 8.93 17.35
CA VAL A 77 8.03 8.71 16.13
C VAL A 77 8.87 8.92 14.88
N GLY A 78 9.70 9.97 14.84
CA GLY A 78 10.61 10.22 13.73
C GLY A 78 11.54 9.04 13.47
N CYS A 79 12.19 8.51 14.52
CA CYS A 79 13.03 7.32 14.41
C CYS A 79 12.26 6.10 13.87
N PHE A 80 11.06 5.83 14.39
CA PHE A 80 10.22 4.74 13.89
C PHE A 80 9.89 4.91 12.40
N LEU A 81 9.50 6.10 11.97
CA LEU A 81 9.20 6.37 10.57
C LEU A 81 10.43 6.19 9.66
N CYS A 82 11.63 6.60 10.09
CA CYS A 82 12.85 6.40 9.32
C CYS A 82 13.13 4.93 8.98
N PHE A 83 12.81 4.00 9.88
CA PHE A 83 12.98 2.56 9.62
C PHE A 83 11.75 1.93 8.94
N MET A 84 10.54 2.37 9.30
CA MET A 84 9.31 1.76 8.80
C MET A 84 8.99 2.14 7.36
N VAL A 85 9.36 3.33 6.90
CA VAL A 85 9.17 3.76 5.50
C VAL A 85 9.90 2.84 4.51
N PRO A 86 11.23 2.63 4.58
CA PRO A 86 11.91 1.72 3.65
C PRO A 86 11.42 0.27 3.79
N THR A 87 11.09 -0.17 5.02
CA THR A 87 10.54 -1.50 5.27
C THR A 87 9.19 -1.71 4.56
N ALA A 88 8.30 -0.71 4.63
CA ALA A 88 7.00 -0.79 3.98
C ALA A 88 7.11 -0.72 2.45
N CYS A 89 8.03 0.07 1.91
CA CYS A 89 8.32 0.06 0.47
C CYS A 89 8.87 -1.29 -0.01
N ALA A 90 9.64 -1.99 0.83
CA ALA A 90 10.15 -3.32 0.51
C ALA A 90 9.08 -4.42 0.60
N LEU A 91 8.21 -4.36 1.62
CA LEU A 91 7.14 -5.33 1.80
C LEU A 91 5.98 -5.15 0.81
N PHE A 92 5.70 -3.90 0.42
CA PHE A 92 4.58 -3.54 -0.45
C PHE A 92 5.09 -2.78 -1.68
N PRO A 93 5.58 -3.48 -2.71
CA PRO A 93 6.18 -2.86 -3.89
C PRO A 93 5.16 -2.03 -4.68
N GLN A 94 5.61 -0.98 -5.36
CA GLN A 94 4.72 -0.06 -6.10
C GLN A 94 4.00 -0.73 -7.29
N GLN A 95 4.65 -1.68 -7.96
CA GLN A 95 4.04 -2.49 -9.01
C GLN A 95 3.55 -3.83 -8.46
N CYS A 96 2.31 -4.18 -8.79
CA CYS A 96 1.77 -5.50 -8.52
C CYS A 96 1.35 -6.22 -9.78
N SER A 97 1.31 -7.55 -9.66
CA SER A 97 0.66 -8.41 -10.64
C SER A 97 -0.75 -8.82 -10.21
N LEU A 98 -1.64 -8.94 -11.18
CA LEU A 98 -2.95 -9.58 -11.08
C LEU A 98 -3.01 -10.74 -12.06
N ASP A 99 -3.60 -11.86 -11.65
CA ASP A 99 -3.75 -13.03 -12.52
C ASP A 99 -4.95 -12.85 -13.44
N THR A 100 -4.78 -13.14 -14.72
CA THR A 100 -5.84 -12.94 -15.73
C THR A 100 -6.99 -13.93 -15.57
N SER A 101 -6.76 -15.07 -14.90
CA SER A 101 -7.84 -15.98 -14.52
C SER A 101 -8.87 -15.33 -13.59
N THR A 102 -8.41 -14.48 -12.67
CA THR A 102 -9.30 -13.74 -11.76
C THR A 102 -10.07 -12.66 -12.53
N MET A 103 -9.42 -12.00 -13.50
CA MET A 103 -10.10 -11.03 -14.37
C MET A 103 -11.19 -11.69 -15.22
N ARG A 104 -10.97 -12.91 -15.72
CA ARG A 104 -11.99 -13.65 -16.47
C ARG A 104 -13.29 -13.86 -15.67
N THR A 105 -13.19 -14.06 -14.36
CA THR A 105 -14.37 -14.29 -13.50
C THR A 105 -15.05 -13.00 -13.07
N PHE A 106 -14.28 -11.95 -12.75
CA PHE A 106 -14.81 -10.70 -12.19
C PHE A 106 -15.04 -9.57 -13.21
N GLU A 107 -14.32 -9.59 -14.33
CA GLU A 107 -14.37 -8.59 -15.41
C GLU A 107 -14.34 -9.29 -16.79
N PRO A 108 -15.36 -10.10 -17.14
CA PRO A 108 -15.37 -10.88 -18.38
C PRO A 108 -15.32 -10.02 -19.64
N GLU A 109 -15.97 -8.85 -19.64
CA GLU A 109 -15.95 -7.90 -20.76
C GLU A 109 -14.54 -7.38 -21.05
N LEU A 110 -13.78 -7.06 -19.99
CA LEU A 110 -12.40 -6.61 -20.10
C LEU A 110 -11.49 -7.76 -20.58
N TYR A 111 -11.75 -8.98 -20.12
CA TYR A 111 -11.01 -10.16 -20.58
C TYR A 111 -11.19 -10.38 -22.09
N GLU A 112 -12.41 -10.27 -22.61
CA GLU A 112 -12.67 -10.35 -24.05
C GLU A 112 -11.97 -9.23 -24.83
N GLU A 113 -11.90 -8.02 -24.29
CA GLU A 113 -11.17 -6.90 -24.92
C GLU A 113 -9.66 -7.17 -24.95
N ILE A 114 -9.09 -7.71 -23.87
CA ILE A 114 -7.69 -8.12 -23.78
C ILE A 114 -7.41 -9.25 -24.77
N GLU A 115 -8.30 -10.23 -24.89
CA GLU A 115 -8.18 -11.36 -25.82
C GLU A 115 -8.19 -10.90 -27.29
N LYS A 116 -9.08 -9.95 -27.63
CA LYS A 116 -9.11 -9.31 -28.95
C LYS A 116 -7.83 -8.51 -29.23
N LYS A 117 -7.35 -7.72 -28.26
CA LYS A 117 -6.13 -6.92 -28.39
C LYS A 117 -4.86 -7.75 -28.48
N THR A 118 -4.83 -8.91 -27.83
CA THR A 118 -3.64 -9.78 -27.77
C THR A 118 -3.70 -10.92 -28.79
N GLY A 119 -4.69 -10.93 -29.69
CA GLY A 119 -4.81 -11.94 -30.75
C GLY A 119 -4.94 -13.38 -30.22
N GLY A 120 -5.54 -13.56 -29.04
CA GLY A 120 -5.71 -14.86 -28.39
C GLY A 120 -4.55 -15.31 -27.48
N ASN A 121 -3.43 -14.59 -27.42
CA ASN A 121 -2.33 -14.91 -26.50
C ASN A 121 -2.42 -14.13 -25.18
N VAL A 122 -3.48 -14.37 -24.40
CA VAL A 122 -3.70 -13.66 -23.13
C VAL A 122 -2.57 -14.00 -22.15
N PRO A 123 -1.84 -13.02 -21.60
CA PRO A 123 -0.80 -13.28 -20.62
C PRO A 123 -1.40 -13.84 -19.34
N LYS A 124 -0.65 -14.66 -18.61
CA LYS A 124 -1.12 -15.21 -17.32
C LYS A 124 -1.25 -14.15 -16.24
N ARG A 125 -0.44 -13.09 -16.34
CA ARG A 125 -0.40 -11.99 -15.37
C ARG A 125 -0.36 -10.65 -16.07
N VAL A 126 -1.07 -9.69 -15.49
CA VAL A 126 -0.99 -8.27 -15.85
C VAL A 126 -0.42 -7.47 -14.69
N TYR A 127 0.27 -6.38 -14.99
CA TYR A 127 0.95 -5.53 -14.03
C TYR A 127 0.26 -4.18 -13.94
N PHE A 128 0.16 -3.64 -12.73
CA PHE A 128 -0.45 -2.33 -12.49
C PHE A 128 0.33 -1.57 -11.42
N ASN A 129 0.28 -0.24 -11.50
CA ASN A 129 0.88 0.65 -10.51
C ASN A 129 -0.18 1.01 -9.46
N LYS A 130 0.15 0.84 -8.18
CA LYS A 130 -0.78 1.07 -7.06
C LYS A 130 -0.97 2.55 -6.69
N GLY A 131 -0.11 3.43 -7.21
CA GLY A 131 -0.04 4.84 -6.81
C GLY A 131 0.32 4.98 -5.33
N LEU A 132 1.61 5.09 -5.01
CA LEU A 132 2.06 5.35 -3.63
C LEU A 132 1.57 6.73 -3.14
#